data_AF-A0A933H3J7-F1
#
_entry.id   AF-A0A933H3J7-F1
#
_cell.length_a   1.000
_cell.length_b   1.000
_cell.length_c   1.000
_cell.angle_alpha   90.00
_cell.angle_beta   90.00
_cell.angle_gamma   90.00
#
_symmetry.space_group_name_H-M   'P 1'
#
loop_
_entity.id
_entity.type
_entity.pdbx_description
1 polymer ?
#
loop_
_entity_poly.entity_id
_entity_poly.type
_entity_poly.pdbx_seq_one_letter_code
_entity_poly.pdbx_strand_id
1 'polypeptide(L)'
;MKPATKTKVKPKKKKATLAPASPAALKDLPARDRSVLSAIREELRRSMKELRLAGHPRPYLVTHLVKLNHVAEVWGKYGSIFHSREGNHCVVYTEVRVGSY
;
A
#
# COMPACT_ATOMS: atom_id res chain seq x y z
N MET A 1 50.04 24.52 26.98
CA MET A 1 49.57 23.69 25.85
C MET A 1 48.64 22.60 26.39
N LYS A 2 47.37 22.58 25.98
CA LYS A 2 46.41 21.49 26.27
C LYS A 2 46.23 20.65 25.00
N PRO A 3 46.13 19.31 25.13
CA PRO A 3 45.12 18.56 24.36
C PRO A 3 44.57 17.36 25.16
N ALA A 4 43.46 16.70 24.88
CA ALA A 4 42.27 16.94 24.08
C ALA A 4 41.23 15.94 24.63
N THR A 5 40.02 16.42 24.90
CA THR A 5 38.93 15.65 25.50
C THR A 5 38.29 14.74 24.45
N LYS A 6 38.21 13.43 24.73
CA LYS A 6 37.55 12.44 23.86
C LYS A 6 36.02 12.58 23.93
N THR A 7 35.40 13.11 22.88
CA THR A 7 33.93 13.15 22.74
C THR A 7 33.42 11.79 22.25
N LYS A 8 32.74 11.05 23.15
CA LYS A 8 32.12 9.75 22.87
C LYS A 8 30.77 9.97 22.17
N VAL A 9 30.71 9.81 20.86
CA VAL A 9 29.45 9.89 20.08
C VAL A 9 28.69 8.56 20.21
N LYS A 10 27.53 8.59 20.89
CA LYS A 10 26.60 7.45 20.97
C LYS A 10 25.85 7.30 19.63
N PRO A 11 25.72 6.09 19.06
CA PRO A 11 24.99 5.90 17.81
C PRO A 11 23.48 6.02 18.08
N LYS A 12 22.84 7.02 17.46
CA LYS A 12 21.37 7.14 17.44
C LYS A 12 20.80 5.98 16.61
N LYS A 13 20.17 5.02 17.28
CA LYS A 13 19.33 3.99 16.64
C LYS A 13 18.19 4.68 15.87
N LYS A 14 18.30 4.77 14.54
CA LYS A 14 17.17 5.15 13.68
C LYS A 14 16.20 3.97 13.65
N LYS A 15 15.08 4.07 14.39
CA LYS A 15 13.92 3.21 14.16
C LYS A 15 13.40 3.53 12.77
N ALA A 16 13.50 2.58 11.84
CA ALA A 16 12.83 2.64 10.56
C ALA A 16 11.34 2.40 10.78
N THR A 17 10.62 3.44 11.20
CA THR A 17 9.17 3.50 10.99
C THR A 17 8.95 3.67 9.48
N LEU A 18 8.33 2.68 8.85
CA LEU A 18 7.72 2.82 7.53
C LEU A 18 6.71 3.98 7.61
N ALA A 19 7.16 5.17 7.23
CA ALA A 19 6.29 6.32 7.15
C ALA A 19 5.23 6.04 6.06
N PRO A 20 3.93 6.18 6.34
CA PRO A 20 2.96 6.19 5.27
C PRO A 20 3.32 7.34 4.31
N ALA A 21 3.22 7.09 3.01
CA ALA A 21 3.48 8.08 1.97
C ALA A 21 2.87 9.45 2.36
N SER A 22 3.68 10.50 2.24
CA SER A 22 3.37 11.84 2.73
C SER A 22 1.97 12.30 2.30
N PRO A 23 1.15 12.86 3.21
CA PRO A 23 -0.22 13.28 2.89
C PRO A 23 -0.31 14.39 1.83
N ALA A 24 0.80 15.08 1.53
CA ALA A 24 0.85 16.12 0.50
C ALA A 24 0.68 15.56 -0.92
N ALA A 25 1.22 14.37 -1.23
CA ALA A 25 1.16 13.77 -2.56
C ALA A 25 -0.23 13.20 -2.91
N LEU A 26 -1.18 13.23 -1.96
CA LEU A 26 -2.50 12.62 -2.10
C LEU A 26 -3.56 13.60 -2.63
N LYS A 27 -3.27 14.91 -2.59
CA LYS A 27 -4.22 15.95 -2.99
C LYS A 27 -4.42 15.98 -4.51
N ASP A 28 -3.36 15.68 -5.25
CA ASP A 28 -3.30 15.74 -6.72
C ASP A 28 -3.86 14.48 -7.40
N LEU A 29 -4.28 13.48 -6.62
CA LEU A 29 -4.89 12.27 -7.15
C LEU A 29 -6.32 12.54 -7.68
N PRO A 30 -6.74 11.86 -8.75
CA PRO A 30 -8.14 11.83 -9.20
C PRO A 30 -9.10 11.50 -8.05
N ALA A 31 -10.33 12.03 -8.11
CA ALA A 31 -11.33 11.80 -7.06
C ALA A 31 -11.60 10.30 -6.78
N ARG A 32 -11.62 9.48 -7.84
CA ARG A 32 -11.74 8.02 -7.76
C ARG A 32 -10.58 7.38 -7.00
N ASP A 33 -9.36 7.81 -7.27
CA ASP A 33 -8.17 7.22 -6.65
C ASP A 33 -8.10 7.57 -5.16
N ARG A 34 -8.56 8.78 -4.80
CA ARG A 34 -8.71 9.21 -3.41
C ARG A 34 -9.73 8.37 -2.64
N SER A 35 -10.87 8.04 -3.26
CA SER A 35 -11.88 7.19 -2.61
C SER A 35 -11.42 5.74 -2.46
N VAL A 36 -10.72 5.19 -3.45
CA VAL A 36 -10.12 3.85 -3.35
C VAL A 36 -9.06 3.84 -2.23
N LEU A 37 -8.22 4.85 -2.16
CA LEU A 37 -7.22 4.96 -1.11
C LEU A 37 -7.84 5.08 0.30
N SER A 38 -8.91 5.86 0.46
CA SER A 38 -9.59 5.95 1.75
C SER A 38 -10.19 4.61 2.16
N ALA A 39 -10.85 3.91 1.22
CA ALA A 39 -11.42 2.59 1.46
C ALA A 39 -10.34 1.56 1.87
N ILE A 40 -9.20 1.50 1.17
CA ILE A 40 -8.10 0.60 1.51
C ILE A 40 -7.53 0.91 2.90
N ARG A 41 -7.44 2.19 3.27
CA ARG A 41 -6.96 2.60 4.60
C ARG A 41 -7.92 2.21 5.71
N GLU A 42 -9.21 2.39 5.49
CA GLU A 42 -10.24 1.97 6.43
C GLU A 42 -10.21 0.45 6.61
N GLU A 43 -10.13 -0.29 5.52
CA GLU A 43 -10.07 -1.74 5.54
C GLU A 43 -8.80 -2.26 6.25
N LEU A 44 -7.65 -1.65 5.99
CA LEU A 44 -6.41 -1.98 6.70
C LEU A 44 -6.54 -1.73 8.21
N ARG A 45 -7.13 -0.60 8.62
CA ARG A 45 -7.34 -0.29 10.04
C ARG A 45 -8.30 -1.29 10.70
N ARG A 46 -9.39 -1.62 10.01
CA ARG A 46 -10.37 -2.61 10.46
C ARG A 46 -9.70 -3.99 10.63
N SER A 47 -8.97 -4.45 9.62
CA SER A 47 -8.25 -5.72 9.64
C SER A 47 -7.22 -5.79 10.76
N MET A 48 -6.41 -4.75 10.97
CA MET A 48 -5.44 -4.73 12.07
C MET A 48 -6.09 -4.75 13.47
N LYS A 49 -7.31 -4.23 13.60
CA LYS A 49 -8.04 -4.17 14.88
C LYS A 49 -8.81 -5.45 15.17
N GLU A 50 -9.51 -5.96 14.17
CA GLU A 50 -10.57 -6.97 14.34
C GLU A 50 -10.16 -8.35 13.84
N LEU A 51 -9.19 -8.46 12.92
CA LEU A 51 -8.79 -9.75 12.37
C LEU A 51 -8.12 -10.58 13.48
N ARG A 52 -8.83 -11.63 13.89
CA ARG A 52 -8.39 -12.59 14.89
C ARG A 52 -8.72 -13.98 14.40
N LEU A 53 -7.78 -14.89 14.55
CA LEU A 53 -7.98 -16.31 14.32
C LEU A 53 -7.92 -17.02 15.67
N ALA A 54 -8.90 -17.86 15.97
CA ALA A 54 -8.96 -18.58 17.24
C ALA A 54 -7.68 -19.40 17.45
N GLY A 55 -7.08 -19.31 18.63
CA GLY A 55 -5.83 -20.01 18.94
C GLY A 55 -4.55 -19.34 18.39
N HIS A 56 -4.65 -18.21 17.69
CA HIS A 56 -3.48 -17.49 17.17
C HIS A 56 -3.35 -16.07 17.74
N PRO A 57 -2.12 -15.56 17.90
CA PRO A 57 -1.90 -14.18 18.26
C PRO A 57 -2.39 -13.23 17.16
N ARG A 58 -2.63 -11.97 17.52
CA ARG A 58 -3.03 -10.94 16.57
C ARG A 58 -1.98 -10.80 15.46
N PRO A 59 -2.40 -10.57 14.20
CA PRO A 59 -1.46 -10.31 13.12
C PRO A 59 -0.56 -9.13 13.43
N TYR A 60 0.74 -9.30 13.20
CA TYR A 60 1.70 -8.19 13.30
C TYR A 60 1.86 -7.47 11.96
N LEU A 61 1.50 -8.13 10.85
CA LEU A 61 1.50 -7.56 9.52
C LEU A 61 0.19 -7.92 8.82
N VAL A 62 -0.46 -6.89 8.26
CA VAL A 62 -1.48 -7.01 7.23
C VAL A 62 -1.11 -6.04 6.12
N THR A 63 -1.10 -6.50 4.88
CA THR A 63 -0.92 -5.64 3.71
C THR A 63 -2.06 -5.86 2.73
N HIS A 64 -2.50 -4.79 2.09
CA HIS A 64 -3.46 -4.84 0.99
C HIS A 64 -2.84 -4.14 -0.21
N LEU A 65 -2.83 -4.83 -1.35
CA LEU A 65 -2.41 -4.29 -2.63
C LEU A 65 -3.60 -4.38 -3.58
N VAL A 66 -4.01 -3.23 -4.11
CA VAL A 66 -5.10 -3.15 -5.09
C VAL A 66 -4.51 -2.82 -6.45
N LYS A 67 -4.81 -3.65 -7.44
CA LYS A 67 -4.50 -3.40 -8.87
C LYS A 67 -5.80 -3.15 -9.61
N LEU A 68 -5.92 -1.96 -10.19
CA LEU A 68 -7.04 -1.58 -11.01
C LEU A 68 -6.53 -1.35 -12.44
N ASN A 69 -7.06 -2.11 -13.39
CA ASN A 69 -6.71 -2.02 -14.80
C ASN A 69 -7.95 -1.63 -15.60
N HIS A 70 -7.83 -0.56 -16.39
CA HIS A 70 -8.79 -0.23 -17.43
C HIS A 70 -8.23 -0.74 -18.76
N VAL A 71 -8.93 -1.65 -19.41
CA VAL A 71 -8.53 -2.26 -20.67
C VAL A 71 -9.50 -1.80 -21.75
N ALA A 72 -8.98 -1.20 -22.80
CA ALA A 72 -9.72 -0.90 -24.02
C ALA A 72 -9.06 -1.65 -25.17
N GLU A 73 -9.84 -2.44 -25.88
CA GLU A 73 -9.39 -3.30 -26.97
C GLU A 73 -10.21 -2.99 -28.21
N VAL A 74 -9.55 -2.58 -29.29
CA VAL A 74 -10.19 -2.25 -30.56
C VAL A 74 -9.46 -2.97 -31.67
N TRP A 75 -10.17 -3.81 -32.43
CA TRP A 75 -9.63 -4.49 -33.60
C TRP A 75 -10.32 -3.98 -34.85
N GLY A 76 -9.51 -3.66 -35.86
CA GLY A 76 -9.98 -3.21 -37.14
C GLY A 76 -9.19 -3.80 -38.30
N LYS A 77 -9.85 -3.90 -39.45
CA LYS A 77 -9.25 -4.36 -40.71
C LYS A 77 -9.93 -3.63 -41.88
N TYR A 78 -9.16 -3.26 -42.90
CA TYR A 78 -9.65 -2.58 -44.12
C TYR A 78 -10.55 -1.36 -43.83
N GLY A 79 -10.19 -0.52 -42.86
CA GLY A 79 -10.98 0.65 -42.49
C GLY A 79 -12.27 0.36 -41.70
N SER A 80 -12.53 -0.90 -41.35
CA SER A 80 -13.67 -1.30 -40.52
C SER A 80 -13.20 -1.73 -39.12
N ILE A 81 -13.98 -1.39 -38.09
CA ILE A 81 -13.82 -1.92 -36.73
C ILE A 81 -14.76 -3.11 -36.59
N PHE A 82 -14.24 -4.27 -36.19
CA PHE A 82 -15.05 -5.49 -36.02
C PHE A 82 -14.98 -6.05 -34.59
N HIS A 83 -14.11 -5.50 -33.74
CA HIS A 83 -14.11 -5.79 -32.32
C HIS A 83 -13.85 -4.49 -31.56
N SER A 84 -14.66 -4.22 -30.55
CA SER A 84 -14.41 -3.16 -29.59
C SER A 84 -14.91 -3.64 -28.24
N ARG A 85 -14.02 -3.63 -27.25
CA ARG A 85 -14.30 -4.10 -25.91
C ARG A 85 -13.62 -3.19 -24.91
N GLU A 86 -14.37 -2.76 -23.91
CA GLU A 86 -13.85 -2.09 -22.74
C GLU A 86 -14.12 -2.94 -21.50
N GLY A 87 -13.15 -2.96 -20.59
CA GLY A 87 -13.20 -3.78 -19.39
C GLY A 87 -12.49 -3.11 -18.24
N ASN A 88 -13.09 -3.23 -17.05
CA ASN A 88 -12.44 -2.88 -15.80
C ASN A 88 -12.08 -4.17 -15.07
N HIS A 89 -10.81 -4.34 -14.75
CA HIS A 89 -10.31 -5.45 -13.94
C HIS A 89 -9.78 -4.91 -12.62
N CYS A 90 -10.28 -5.44 -11.51
CA CYS A 90 -9.83 -5.09 -10.16
C CYS A 90 -9.39 -6.36 -9.44
N VAL A 91 -8.15 -6.37 -8.93
CA VAL A 91 -7.60 -7.48 -8.15
C VAL A 91 -7.05 -6.94 -6.84
N VAL A 92 -7.38 -7.62 -5.75
CA VAL A 92 -6.88 -7.31 -4.41
C VAL A 92 -6.05 -8.47 -3.90
N TYR A 93 -4.81 -8.18 -3.49
CA TYR A 93 -3.91 -9.11 -2.84
C TYR A 93 -3.80 -8.74 -1.37
N THR A 94 -3.88 -9.74 -0.50
CA THR A 94 -3.79 -9.55 0.94
C THR A 94 -2.72 -10.49 1.50
N GLU A 95 -1.75 -9.93 2.24
CA GLU A 95 -0.77 -10.71 2.98
C GLU A 95 -1.03 -10.53 4.48
N VAL A 96 -1.08 -11.63 5.22
CA VAL A 96 -1.28 -11.62 6.67
C VAL A 96 -0.18 -12.46 7.31
N ARG A 97 0.47 -11.91 8.34
CA ARG A 97 1.44 -12.64 9.16
C ARG A 97 1.07 -12.59 10.62
N VAL A 98 1.15 -13.76 11.26
CA VAL A 98 0.87 -14.00 12.69
C VAL A 98 2.10 -14.61 13.35
N GLY A 99 2.27 -14.38 14.66
CA GLY A 99 3.39 -14.92 15.44
C GLY A 99 4.46 -13.88 15.77
N SER A 100 5.68 -14.36 15.97
CA SER A 100 6.85 -13.57 16.39
C SER A 100 7.91 -13.63 15.30
N TYR A 101 8.51 -12.48 14.96
CA TYR A 101 9.68 -12.38 14.07
C TYR A 101 10.96 -12.29 14.90
#